data_AF-A0A522UAW5-F1
#
_entry.id   AF-A0A522UAW5-F1
#
_cell.length_a   1.000
_cell.length_b   1.000
_cell.length_c   1.000
_cell.angle_alpha   90.00
_cell.angle_beta   90.00
_cell.angle_gamma   90.00
#
_symmetry.space_group_name_H-M   'P 1'
#
loop_
_entity.id
_entity.type
_entity.pdbx_description
1 polymer ?
#
loop_
_entity_poly.entity_id
_entity_poly.type
_entity_poly.pdbx_seq_one_letter_code
_entity_poly.pdbx_strand_id
1 'polypeptide(L)'
;MIPVVYLLFNLIYSLSSIPAGIAADRFGRKRVILLGFVLFAVLYYGFAIARETTAIWALFAFYGLFMGLTEGIQKAFLATIIPPDFKATAFGVFNTAVGLAMFPASLIGGWLWEHVSPAATFYFGSITASLSSVLFVVFIAVVKKSKTG
;
A
#
# COMPACT_ATOMS: atom_id res chain seq x y z
N MET A 1 21.91 -0.30 -13.91
CA MET A 1 21.25 -1.20 -12.94
C MET A 1 19.93 -0.64 -12.43
N ILE A 2 19.88 0.61 -11.98
CA ILE A 2 18.62 1.26 -11.53
C ILE A 2 17.47 1.12 -12.56
N PRO A 3 17.66 1.37 -13.88
CA PRO A 3 16.57 1.23 -14.85
C PRO A 3 16.04 -0.21 -14.98
N VAL A 4 16.91 -1.21 -14.85
CA VAL A 4 16.52 -2.64 -14.93
C VAL A 4 15.64 -3.03 -13.74
N VAL A 5 16.00 -2.55 -12.55
CA VAL A 5 15.20 -2.79 -11.33
C VAL A 5 13.83 -2.13 -11.43
N TYR A 6 13.75 -0.92 -11.98
CA TYR A 6 12.48 -0.27 -12.28
C TYR A 6 11.66 -1.01 -13.34
N LEU A 7 12.31 -1.58 -14.35
CA LEU A 7 11.64 -2.41 -15.35
C LEU A 7 11.04 -3.66 -14.69
N LEU A 8 11.80 -4.35 -13.84
CA LEU A 8 11.31 -5.50 -13.08
C LEU A 8 10.14 -5.15 -12.16
N PHE A 9 10.25 -4.03 -11.43
CA PHE A 9 9.16 -3.51 -10.61
C PHE A 9 7.89 -3.29 -11.44
N ASN A 10 7.99 -2.59 -12.58
CA ASN A 10 6.84 -2.31 -13.44
C ASN A 10 6.27 -3.58 -14.08
N LEU A 11 7.14 -4.54 -14.44
CA LEU A 11 6.73 -5.83 -14.98
C LEU A 11 5.95 -6.64 -13.94
N ILE A 12 6.47 -6.74 -12.72
CA ILE A 12 5.78 -7.42 -11.60
C ILE A 12 4.47 -6.70 -11.29
N TYR A 13 4.47 -5.37 -11.23
CA TYR A 13 3.26 -4.58 -11.03
C TYR A 13 2.20 -4.89 -12.10
N SER A 14 2.57 -4.78 -13.37
CA SER A 14 1.65 -5.03 -14.49
C SER A 14 1.14 -6.47 -14.49
N LEU A 15 2.03 -7.45 -14.37
CA LEU A 15 1.67 -8.88 -14.35
C LEU A 15 0.82 -9.27 -13.14
N SER A 16 1.04 -8.62 -11.98
CA SER A 16 0.26 -8.91 -10.78
C SER A 16 -1.09 -8.19 -10.74
N SER A 17 -1.25 -7.05 -11.42
CA SER A 17 -2.47 -6.24 -11.39
C SER A 17 -3.73 -7.00 -11.85
N ILE A 18 -3.63 -7.76 -12.95
CA ILE A 18 -4.73 -8.57 -13.50
C ILE A 18 -5.14 -9.70 -12.55
N PRO A 19 -4.25 -10.62 -12.14
CA PRO A 19 -4.61 -11.70 -11.22
C PRO A 19 -5.02 -11.16 -9.85
N ALA A 20 -4.43 -10.05 -9.38
CA ALA A 20 -4.86 -9.38 -8.16
C ALA A 20 -6.30 -8.87 -8.28
N GLY A 21 -6.67 -8.25 -9.41
CA GLY A 21 -8.04 -7.82 -9.69
C GLY A 21 -9.03 -8.99 -9.68
N ILE A 22 -8.71 -10.07 -10.39
CA ILE A 22 -9.52 -11.30 -10.40
C ILE A 22 -9.66 -11.89 -9.00
N ALA A 23 -8.56 -11.96 -8.24
CA ALA A 23 -8.58 -12.42 -6.85
C ALA A 23 -9.42 -11.50 -5.96
N ALA A 24 -9.39 -10.19 -6.18
CA ALA A 24 -10.18 -9.22 -5.43
C ALA A 24 -11.68 -9.34 -5.71
N ASP A 25 -12.05 -9.61 -6.96
CA ASP A 25 -13.45 -9.84 -7.32
C ASP A 25 -13.95 -11.21 -6.84
N ARG A 26 -13.09 -12.26 -6.83
CA ARG A 26 -13.45 -13.61 -6.37
C ARG A 26 -13.45 -13.77 -4.85
N PHE A 27 -12.40 -13.34 -4.16
CA PHE A 27 -12.19 -13.54 -2.72
C PHE A 27 -12.62 -12.34 -1.87
N GLY A 28 -12.91 -11.21 -2.51
CA GLY A 28 -13.36 -9.97 -1.90
C GLY A 28 -12.25 -8.92 -1.80
N ARG A 29 -12.53 -7.73 -2.33
CA ARG A 29 -11.60 -6.58 -2.41
C ARG A 29 -10.94 -6.23 -1.08
N LYS A 30 -11.71 -6.28 0.00
CA LYS A 30 -11.24 -6.06 1.37
C LYS A 30 -10.08 -6.99 1.77
N ARG A 31 -10.17 -8.28 1.44
CA ARG A 31 -9.11 -9.24 1.81
C ARG A 31 -7.82 -8.98 1.04
N VAL A 32 -7.94 -8.65 -0.24
CA VAL A 32 -6.76 -8.37 -1.08
C VAL A 32 -6.07 -7.07 -0.68
N ILE A 33 -6.83 -6.02 -0.34
CA ILE A 33 -6.26 -4.77 0.22
C ILE A 33 -5.50 -5.06 1.52
N LEU A 34 -6.07 -5.88 2.42
CA LEU A 34 -5.42 -6.25 3.67
C LEU A 34 -4.11 -7.00 3.43
N LEU A 35 -4.10 -7.96 2.50
CA LEU A 35 -2.87 -8.66 2.09
C LEU A 35 -1.83 -7.69 1.54
N GLY A 36 -2.24 -6.67 0.78
CA GLY A 36 -1.39 -5.59 0.33
C GLY A 36 -0.73 -4.84 1.48
N PHE A 37 -1.48 -4.43 2.51
CA PHE A 37 -0.90 -3.76 3.68
C PHE A 37 0.07 -4.64 4.47
N VAL A 38 -0.23 -5.93 4.63
CA VAL A 38 0.68 -6.88 5.28
C VAL A 38 1.96 -7.05 4.46
N LEU A 39 1.84 -7.22 3.15
CA LEU A 39 2.99 -7.31 2.26
C LEU A 39 3.86 -6.03 2.32
N PHE A 40 3.21 -4.86 2.34
CA PHE A 40 3.90 -3.58 2.49
C PHE A 40 4.72 -3.51 3.79
N ALA A 41 4.13 -3.92 4.92
CA ALA A 41 4.82 -3.95 6.21
C ALA A 41 6.03 -4.89 6.20
N VAL A 42 5.90 -6.08 5.60
CA VAL A 42 6.98 -7.07 5.47
C VAL A 42 8.10 -6.54 4.57
N LEU A 43 7.78 -5.96 3.42
CA LEU A 43 8.77 -5.41 2.50
C LEU A 43 9.55 -4.27 3.14
N TYR A 44 8.87 -3.36 3.85
CA TYR A 44 9.51 -2.24 4.55
C TYR A 44 10.38 -2.72 5.72
N TYR A 45 9.94 -3.73 6.47
CA TYR A 45 10.80 -4.37 7.45
C TYR A 45 12.04 -4.98 6.79
N GLY A 46 11.86 -5.67 5.66
CA GLY A 46 12.94 -6.21 4.84
C GLY A 46 13.95 -5.13 4.41
N PHE A 47 13.48 -3.98 3.93
CA PHE A 47 14.35 -2.86 3.56
C PHE A 47 15.14 -2.31 4.76
N ALA A 48 14.55 -2.32 5.95
CA ALA A 48 15.21 -1.83 7.16
C ALA A 48 16.39 -2.71 7.62
N ILE A 49 16.30 -4.03 7.38
CA ILE A 49 17.34 -5.00 7.79
C ILE A 49 18.29 -5.38 6.65
N ALA A 50 17.96 -5.04 5.41
CA ALA A 50 18.76 -5.40 4.24
C ALA A 50 20.14 -4.74 4.28
N ARG A 51 21.19 -5.56 4.26
CA ARG A 51 22.59 -5.10 4.22
C ARG A 51 23.20 -5.19 2.82
N GLU A 52 22.65 -6.04 1.97
CA GLU A 52 23.14 -6.28 0.62
C GLU A 52 22.29 -5.55 -0.43
N THR A 53 22.96 -4.92 -1.39
CA THR A 53 22.30 -4.22 -2.50
C THR A 53 21.38 -5.14 -3.30
N THR A 54 21.76 -6.41 -3.49
CA THR A 54 20.95 -7.41 -4.19
C THR A 54 19.63 -7.68 -3.48
N ALA A 55 19.64 -7.74 -2.14
CA ALA A 55 18.42 -7.91 -1.34
C ALA A 55 17.49 -6.69 -1.48
N ILE A 56 18.03 -5.48 -1.49
CA ILE A 56 17.26 -4.25 -1.71
C ILE A 56 16.61 -4.26 -3.10
N TRP A 57 17.33 -4.68 -4.13
CA TRP A 57 16.77 -4.77 -5.48
C TRP A 57 15.67 -5.83 -5.60
N ALA A 58 15.84 -6.98 -4.95
CA ALA A 58 14.80 -8.00 -4.90
C ALA A 58 13.55 -7.48 -4.18
N LEU A 59 13.72 -6.85 -3.01
CA LEU A 59 12.61 -6.23 -2.26
C LEU A 59 11.89 -5.16 -3.08
N PHE A 60 12.63 -4.33 -3.82
CA PHE A 60 12.05 -3.32 -4.70
C PHE A 60 11.31 -3.92 -5.90
N ALA A 61 11.78 -5.05 -6.44
CA ALA A 61 11.04 -5.77 -7.46
C ALA A 61 9.70 -6.29 -6.88
N PHE A 62 9.72 -6.91 -5.69
CA PHE A 62 8.51 -7.37 -4.99
C PHE A 62 7.60 -6.22 -4.53
N TYR A 63 8.12 -5.01 -4.38
CA TYR A 63 7.30 -3.82 -4.15
C TYR A 63 6.28 -3.58 -5.28
N GLY A 64 6.57 -4.03 -6.50
CA GLY A 64 5.61 -4.02 -7.62
C GLY A 64 4.38 -4.87 -7.35
N LEU A 65 4.53 -5.99 -6.63
CA LEU A 65 3.41 -6.85 -6.24
C LEU A 65 2.46 -6.13 -5.26
N PHE A 66 3.02 -5.38 -4.31
CA PHE A 66 2.23 -4.54 -3.41
C PHE A 66 1.39 -3.52 -4.18
N MET A 67 2.00 -2.84 -5.15
CA MET A 67 1.30 -1.86 -5.99
C MET A 67 0.15 -2.53 -6.77
N GLY A 68 0.37 -3.73 -7.30
CA GLY A 68 -0.64 -4.48 -8.05
C GLY A 68 -1.82 -4.92 -7.18
N LEU A 69 -1.56 -5.25 -5.91
CA LEU A 69 -2.58 -5.66 -4.93
C LEU A 69 -3.39 -4.51 -4.34
N THR A 70 -2.92 -3.27 -4.44
CA THR A 70 -3.52 -2.14 -3.72
C THR A 70 -4.05 -1.05 -4.63
N GLU A 71 -3.27 -0.56 -5.58
CA GLU A 71 -3.56 0.71 -6.25
C GLU A 71 -4.91 0.70 -7.00
N GLY A 72 -5.13 -0.33 -7.84
CA GLY A 72 -6.39 -0.49 -8.56
C GLY A 72 -7.54 -0.95 -7.66
N ILE A 73 -7.25 -1.85 -6.72
CA ILE A 73 -8.28 -2.52 -5.90
C ILE A 73 -8.84 -1.56 -4.84
N GLN A 74 -8.03 -0.68 -4.27
CA GLN A 74 -8.50 0.35 -3.34
C GLN A 74 -9.44 1.33 -4.02
N LYS A 75 -9.08 1.85 -5.21
CA LYS A 75 -9.93 2.73 -6.01
C LYS A 75 -11.23 2.03 -6.41
N ALA A 76 -11.15 0.76 -6.81
CA ALA A 76 -12.31 -0.05 -7.14
C ALA A 76 -13.21 -0.31 -5.91
N PHE A 77 -12.64 -0.57 -4.74
CA PHE A 77 -13.38 -0.73 -3.49
C PHE A 77 -14.08 0.57 -3.09
N LEU A 78 -13.37 1.70 -3.16
CA LEU A 78 -13.92 3.03 -2.90
C LEU A 78 -15.15 3.29 -3.80
N ALA A 79 -15.05 3.02 -5.10
CA ALA A 79 -16.16 3.18 -6.04
C ALA A 79 -17.40 2.30 -5.74
N THR A 80 -17.26 1.23 -4.94
CA THR A 80 -18.40 0.38 -4.55
C THR A 80 -19.16 0.87 -3.32
N ILE A 81 -18.54 1.74 -2.51
CA ILE A 81 -19.14 2.24 -1.26
C ILE A 81 -19.67 3.67 -1.39
N ILE A 82 -19.45 4.32 -2.53
CA ILE A 82 -19.87 5.70 -2.80
C ILE A 82 -21.02 5.70 -3.82
N PRO A 83 -22.10 6.49 -3.58
CA PRO A 83 -23.16 6.67 -4.56
C PRO A 83 -22.63 7.25 -5.89
N PRO A 84 -23.22 6.90 -7.05
CA PRO A 84 -22.73 7.33 -8.37
C PRO A 84 -22.45 8.84 -8.48
N ASP A 85 -23.35 9.66 -7.95
CA ASP A 85 -23.31 11.13 -8.06
C ASP A 85 -22.15 11.77 -7.29
N PHE A 86 -21.58 11.07 -6.30
CA PHE A 86 -20.51 11.57 -5.45
C PHE A 86 -19.13 10.96 -5.75
N LYS A 87 -19.02 10.07 -6.75
CA LYS A 87 -17.76 9.36 -7.05
C LYS A 87 -16.61 10.32 -7.36
N ALA A 88 -16.84 11.33 -8.20
CA ALA A 88 -15.82 12.31 -8.55
C ALA A 88 -15.31 13.06 -7.32
N THR A 89 -16.23 13.58 -6.49
CA THR A 89 -15.89 14.28 -5.25
C THR A 89 -15.14 13.38 -4.27
N ALA A 90 -15.58 12.14 -4.10
CA ALA A 90 -14.95 11.22 -3.17
C ALA A 90 -13.56 10.77 -3.63
N PHE A 91 -13.33 10.58 -4.94
CA PHE A 91 -11.98 10.41 -5.47
C PHE A 91 -11.13 11.67 -5.28
N GLY A 92 -11.71 12.86 -5.42
CA GLY A 92 -11.05 14.13 -5.11
C GLY A 92 -10.57 14.16 -3.66
N VAL A 93 -11.48 13.97 -2.71
CA VAL A 93 -11.18 13.94 -1.27
C VAL A 93 -10.15 12.87 -0.93
N PHE A 94 -10.26 11.66 -1.50
CA PHE A 94 -9.30 10.59 -1.31
C PHE A 94 -7.88 11.00 -1.74
N ASN A 95 -7.74 11.52 -2.97
CA ASN A 95 -6.42 11.93 -3.47
C ASN A 95 -5.88 13.16 -2.72
N THR A 96 -6.73 14.10 -2.31
CA THR A 96 -6.33 15.24 -1.47
C THR A 96 -5.82 14.75 -0.11
N ALA A 97 -6.51 13.83 0.54
CA ALA A 97 -6.09 13.26 1.82
C ALA A 97 -4.74 12.52 1.70
N VAL A 98 -4.58 11.72 0.64
CA VAL A 98 -3.30 11.04 0.34
C VAL A 98 -2.19 12.06 0.12
N GLY A 99 -2.43 13.10 -0.69
CA GLY A 99 -1.44 14.16 -0.95
C GLY A 99 -1.05 14.94 0.30
N LEU A 100 -2.04 15.31 1.13
CA LEU A 100 -1.80 15.97 2.42
C LEU A 100 -1.02 15.07 3.39
N ALA A 101 -1.24 13.76 3.38
CA ALA A 101 -0.49 12.81 4.19
C ALA A 101 0.94 12.58 3.66
N MET A 102 1.17 12.70 2.35
CA MET A 102 2.51 12.55 1.75
C MET A 102 3.48 13.64 2.19
N PHE A 103 3.00 14.86 2.44
CA PHE A 103 3.85 15.96 2.89
C PHE A 103 4.57 15.68 4.24
N PRO A 104 3.86 15.42 5.36
CA PRO A 104 4.50 15.06 6.61
C PRO A 104 5.23 13.71 6.53
N ALA A 105 4.73 12.75 5.74
CA ALA A 105 5.42 11.48 5.54
C ALA A 105 6.82 11.68 4.91
N SER A 106 6.94 12.59 3.94
CA SER A 106 8.21 12.90 3.28
C SER A 106 9.16 13.65 4.22
N LEU A 107 8.65 14.61 5.00
CA LEU A 107 9.44 15.33 6.00
C LEU A 107 9.97 14.40 7.09
N ILE A 108 9.10 13.56 7.67
CA ILE A 108 9.49 12.59 8.70
C ILE A 108 10.47 11.57 8.11
N GLY A 109 10.18 11.05 6.91
CA GLY A 109 11.02 10.05 6.25
C GLY A 109 12.43 10.57 5.93
N GLY A 110 12.53 11.81 5.43
CA GLY A 110 13.81 12.47 5.16
C GLY A 110 14.57 12.80 6.44
N TRP A 111 13.88 13.34 7.46
CA TRP A 111 14.50 13.62 8.74
C TRP A 111 15.08 12.37 9.41
N LEU A 112 14.31 11.26 9.42
CA LEU A 112 14.77 9.97 9.93
C LEU A 112 15.98 9.44 9.15
N TRP A 113 15.98 9.62 7.83
CA TRP A 113 17.06 9.15 6.96
C TRP A 113 18.38 9.88 7.27
N GLU A 114 18.33 11.20 7.42
CA GLU A 114 19.50 12.05 7.62
C GLU A 114 20.02 12.03 9.07
N HIS A 115 19.12 12.04 10.06
CA HIS A 115 19.49 12.25 11.47
C HIS A 115 19.54 10.97 12.30
N VAL A 116 18.90 9.88 11.86
CA VAL A 116 18.85 8.61 12.62
C VAL A 116 19.54 7.50 11.85
N SER A 117 18.98 7.08 10.72
CA SER A 117 19.57 6.15 9.75
C SER A 117 18.58 5.89 8.61
N PRO A 118 19.06 5.44 7.43
CA PRO A 118 18.18 4.93 6.37
C PRO A 118 17.20 3.85 6.83
N ALA A 119 17.64 2.95 7.72
CA ALA A 119 16.81 1.88 8.26
C ALA A 119 15.63 2.41 9.09
N ALA A 120 15.80 3.52 9.82
CA ALA A 120 14.75 4.11 10.64
C ALA A 120 13.53 4.54 9.80
N THR A 121 13.76 5.09 8.60
CA THR A 121 12.69 5.46 7.66
C THR A 121 11.87 4.23 7.24
N PHE A 122 12.53 3.11 6.98
CA PHE A 122 11.86 1.86 6.60
C PHE A 122 11.14 1.20 7.77
N TYR A 123 11.70 1.23 8.99
CA TYR A 123 10.98 0.78 10.20
C TYR A 123 9.72 1.61 10.45
N PHE A 124 9.80 2.93 10.30
CA PHE A 124 8.65 3.81 10.42
C PHE A 124 7.55 3.46 9.40
N GLY A 125 7.92 3.22 8.15
CA GLY A 125 6.98 2.76 7.13
C GLY A 125 6.39 1.38 7.45
N SER A 126 7.17 0.44 7.98
CA SER A 126 6.66 -0.88 8.39
C SER A 126 5.65 -0.79 9.54
N ILE A 127 5.91 0.07 10.53
CA ILE A 127 5.00 0.31 11.66
C ILE A 127 3.70 0.96 11.18
N THR A 128 3.79 1.99 10.34
CA THR A 128 2.60 2.69 9.81
C THR A 128 1.79 1.81 8.86
N ALA A 129 2.43 0.93 8.08
CA ALA A 129 1.78 -0.10 7.28
C ALA A 129 1.02 -1.12 8.15
N SER A 130 1.66 -1.58 9.22
CA SER A 130 1.05 -2.50 10.20
C SER A 130 -0.15 -1.85 10.90
N LEU A 131 -0.01 -0.60 11.31
CA LEU A 131 -1.12 0.18 11.89
C LEU A 131 -2.26 0.35 10.89
N SER A 132 -1.97 0.65 9.62
CA SER A 132 -2.97 0.77 8.56
C SER A 132 -3.73 -0.56 8.35
N SER A 133 -3.03 -1.69 8.40
CA SER A 133 -3.64 -3.02 8.36
C SER A 133 -4.63 -3.23 9.51
N VAL A 134 -4.23 -2.91 10.75
CA VAL A 134 -5.09 -3.00 11.93
C VAL A 134 -6.30 -2.07 11.82
N LEU A 135 -6.10 -0.80 11.47
CA LEU A 135 -7.17 0.17 11.29
C LEU A 135 -8.15 -0.25 10.19
N PHE A 136 -7.66 -0.86 9.11
CA PHE A 136 -8.50 -1.36 8.05
C PHE A 136 -9.36 -2.55 8.50
N VAL A 137 -8.81 -3.46 9.31
CA VAL A 137 -9.59 -4.55 9.95
C VAL A 137 -10.68 -3.98 10.86
N VAL A 138 -10.34 -3.00 11.71
CA VAL A 138 -11.29 -2.33 12.60
C VAL A 138 -12.41 -1.67 11.79
N PHE A 139 -12.06 -0.92 10.74
CA PHE A 139 -13.04 -0.32 9.82
C PHE A 139 -13.99 -1.35 9.22
N ILE A 140 -13.46 -2.48 8.73
CA ILE A 140 -14.29 -3.55 8.16
C ILE A 140 -15.24 -4.13 9.22
N ALA A 141 -14.76 -4.33 10.45
CA ALA A 141 -15.56 -4.87 11.54
C ALA A 141 -16.70 -3.92 11.94
N VAL A 142 -16.41 -2.62 12.05
CA VAL A 142 -17.41 -1.58 12.37
C VAL A 142 -18.47 -1.49 11.27
N VAL A 143 -18.06 -1.46 10.00
CA VAL A 143 -18.99 -1.41 8.86
C VAL A 143 -19.86 -2.67 8.78
N LYS A 144 -19.32 -3.85 9.12
CA LYS A 144 -20.11 -5.08 9.16
C LYS A 144 -21.21 -5.01 10.22
N LYS A 145 -20.89 -4.48 11.42
CA LYS A 145 -21.84 -4.35 12.54
C LYS A 145 -23.02 -3.43 12.21
N SER A 146 -22.78 -2.34 11.49
CA SER A 146 -23.81 -1.38 11.07
C SER A 146 -24.82 -1.91 10.05
N LYS A 147 -24.53 -3.02 9.35
CA LYS A 147 -25.49 -3.63 8.39
C LYS A 147 -26.36 -4.72 9.03
N THR A 148 -26.07 -5.11 10.27
CA THR A 148 -26.73 -6.22 10.98
C THR A 148 -27.59 -5.78 12.17
N GLY A 149 -27.63 -4.49 12.47
CA GLY A 149 -28.54 -3.88 13.44
C GLY A 149 -29.39 -2.83 12.75
#